data_AF-A0A8X6HV50-F1
#
_entry.id   AF-A0A8X6HV50-F1
#
_cell.length_a   1.000
_cell.length_b   1.000
_cell.length_c   1.000
_cell.angle_alpha   90.00
_cell.angle_beta   90.00
_cell.angle_gamma   90.00
#
_symmetry.space_group_name_H-M   'P 1'
#
loop_
_entity.id
_entity.type
_entity.pdbx_description
1 polymer ?
#
loop_
_entity_poly.entity_id
_entity_poly.type
_entity_poly.pdbx_seq_one_letter_code
_entity_poly.pdbx_strand_id
1 'polypeptide(L)'
;MAINQKNLRWKNFKCITTDGGKNMSGKDKAVVALVSKAVENDGGSKPLVLHCIIHQQSLCGKCLDISEVLKPVISTVNFIRSFGLNHRQFRKFIEEIGENDLPYHTAVRWLSCGKVLQRFFELRAVIEIFLNEKHRPLTELQNNAWL
;
A
#
# COMPACT_ATOMS: atom_id res chain seq x y z
N MET A 1 -21.84 -21.39 -3.92
CA MET A 1 -21.21 -20.31 -3.11
C MET A 1 -20.89 -20.83 -1.72
N ALA A 2 -19.80 -20.35 -1.11
CA ALA A 2 -19.27 -20.85 0.17
C ALA A 2 -20.29 -20.88 1.32
N ILE A 3 -21.28 -19.98 1.33
CA ILE A 3 -22.34 -19.91 2.35
C ILE A 3 -23.18 -21.20 2.41
N ASN A 4 -23.62 -21.72 1.25
CA ASN A 4 -24.38 -22.97 1.18
C ASN A 4 -23.53 -24.18 1.58
N GLN A 5 -22.23 -24.17 1.22
CA GLN A 5 -21.29 -25.25 1.59
C GLN A 5 -21.01 -25.30 3.10
N LYS A 6 -21.15 -24.17 3.79
CA LYS A 6 -21.00 -24.06 5.25
C LYS A 6 -22.32 -24.17 6.00
N ASN A 7 -23.41 -24.54 5.31
CA ASN A 7 -24.75 -24.64 5.87
C ASN A 7 -25.20 -23.35 6.61
N LEU A 8 -24.71 -22.20 6.15
CA LEU A 8 -25.06 -20.89 6.69
C LEU A 8 -26.31 -20.35 5.97
N ARG A 9 -27.13 -19.60 6.70
CA ARG A 9 -28.31 -18.93 6.14
C ARG A 9 -27.95 -17.55 5.61
N TRP A 10 -28.49 -17.21 4.44
CA TRP A 10 -28.27 -15.93 3.80
C TRP A 10 -28.88 -14.77 4.58
N LYS A 11 -30.02 -14.96 5.25
CA LYS A 11 -30.64 -13.93 6.10
C LYS A 11 -29.74 -13.42 7.25
N ASN A 12 -28.74 -14.22 7.62
CA ASN A 12 -27.78 -13.87 8.66
C ASN A 12 -26.57 -13.08 8.10
N PHE A 13 -26.43 -12.96 6.79
CA PHE A 13 -25.35 -12.22 6.16
C PHE A 13 -25.58 -10.70 6.32
N LYS A 14 -24.67 -10.00 7.01
CA LYS A 14 -24.85 -8.58 7.35
C LYS A 14 -24.01 -7.63 6.51
N CYS A 15 -22.84 -8.05 6.06
CA CYS A 15 -21.88 -7.14 5.44
C CYS A 15 -21.01 -7.86 4.40
N ILE A 16 -20.71 -7.17 3.31
CA ILE A 16 -19.74 -7.57 2.29
C ILE A 16 -18.70 -6.47 2.11
N THR A 17 -17.43 -6.85 2.07
CA THR A 17 -16.33 -5.95 1.75
C THR A 17 -15.76 -6.30 0.38
N THR A 18 -15.66 -5.33 -0.53
CA THR A 18 -15.15 -5.56 -1.90
C THR A 18 -14.11 -4.52 -2.32
N ASP A 19 -13.25 -4.86 -3.28
CA ASP A 19 -12.25 -3.94 -3.83
C ASP A 19 -12.82 -2.84 -4.74
N GLY A 20 -14.15 -2.79 -4.90
CA GLY A 20 -14.85 -1.80 -5.71
C GLY A 20 -14.75 -2.01 -7.23
N GLY A 21 -14.05 -3.05 -7.71
CA GLY A 21 -13.98 -3.36 -9.13
C GLY A 21 -15.38 -3.60 -9.72
N LYS A 22 -15.59 -3.28 -11.01
CA LYS A 22 -16.93 -3.36 -11.65
C LYS A 22 -17.60 -4.73 -11.51
N ASN A 23 -16.82 -5.81 -11.53
CA ASN A 23 -17.31 -7.18 -11.34
C ASN A 23 -17.73 -7.48 -9.89
N MET A 24 -17.30 -6.65 -8.93
CA MET A 24 -17.67 -6.75 -7.52
C MET A 24 -18.81 -5.81 -7.16
N SER A 25 -18.78 -4.56 -7.64
CA SER A 25 -19.66 -3.45 -7.22
C SER A 25 -20.76 -3.06 -8.22
N GLY A 26 -20.81 -3.67 -9.40
CA GLY A 26 -21.84 -3.41 -10.41
C GLY A 26 -23.28 -3.72 -9.98
N LYS A 27 -24.26 -3.18 -10.72
CA LYS A 27 -25.67 -3.18 -10.31
C LYS A 27 -26.41 -4.50 -10.54
N ASP A 28 -26.08 -5.24 -11.60
CA ASP A 28 -26.92 -6.37 -12.03
C ASP A 28 -26.26 -7.74 -11.88
N LYS A 29 -24.99 -7.87 -12.34
CA LYS A 29 -24.26 -9.15 -12.39
C LYS A 29 -23.03 -9.21 -11.48
N ALA A 30 -22.82 -8.19 -10.67
CA ALA A 30 -21.66 -8.14 -9.79
C ALA A 30 -21.90 -8.89 -8.48
N VAL A 31 -20.82 -9.23 -7.78
CA VAL A 31 -20.88 -9.99 -6.53
C VAL A 31 -21.81 -9.34 -5.49
N VAL A 32 -21.74 -8.01 -5.31
CA VAL A 32 -22.62 -7.30 -4.37
C VAL A 32 -24.10 -7.44 -4.73
N ALA A 33 -24.44 -7.34 -6.02
CA ALA A 33 -25.82 -7.49 -6.49
C ALA A 33 -26.34 -8.91 -6.27
N LEU A 34 -25.53 -9.91 -6.63
CA LEU A 34 -25.86 -11.33 -6.46
C LEU A 34 -26.02 -11.71 -4.98
N VAL A 35 -25.13 -11.23 -4.11
CA VAL A 35 -25.20 -11.45 -2.67
C VAL A 35 -26.43 -10.77 -2.07
N SER A 36 -26.70 -9.51 -2.43
CA SER A 36 -27.87 -8.78 -1.91
C SER A 36 -29.17 -9.50 -2.28
N LYS A 37 -29.30 -9.94 -3.53
CA LYS A 37 -30.47 -10.71 -4.00
C LYS A 37 -30.62 -12.04 -3.25
N ALA A 38 -29.53 -12.75 -3.01
CA ALA A 38 -29.58 -14.00 -2.24
C ALA A 38 -30.00 -13.79 -0.78
N VAL A 39 -29.58 -12.68 -0.16
CA VAL A 39 -29.97 -12.29 1.20
C VAL A 39 -31.45 -11.93 1.28
N GLU A 40 -31.92 -11.09 0.36
CA GLU A 40 -33.34 -10.70 0.27
C GLU A 40 -34.25 -11.92 0.04
N ASN A 41 -33.85 -12.83 -0.85
CA ASN A 41 -34.59 -14.06 -1.12
C ASN A 41 -34.71 -15.01 0.09
N ASP A 42 -33.79 -14.94 1.06
CA ASP A 42 -33.85 -15.72 2.32
C ASP A 42 -34.54 -14.94 3.46
N GLY A 43 -35.12 -13.77 3.17
CA GLY A 43 -35.79 -12.90 4.13
C GLY A 43 -34.85 -12.04 4.97
N GLY A 44 -33.61 -11.83 4.51
CA GLY A 44 -32.64 -10.95 5.13
C GLY A 44 -32.75 -9.49 4.70
N SER A 45 -32.20 -8.59 5.51
CA SER A 45 -32.01 -7.18 5.16
C SER A 45 -30.83 -7.01 4.19
N LYS A 46 -30.92 -6.04 3.28
CA LYS A 46 -29.83 -5.68 2.37
C LYS A 46 -28.49 -5.55 3.12
N PRO A 47 -27.42 -6.25 2.69
CA PRO A 47 -26.13 -6.19 3.37
C PRO A 47 -25.48 -4.81 3.30
N LEU A 48 -24.74 -4.45 4.33
CA LEU A 48 -23.84 -3.32 4.29
C LEU A 48 -22.73 -3.60 3.26
N VAL A 49 -22.51 -2.66 2.35
CA VAL A 49 -21.46 -2.77 1.33
C VAL A 49 -20.32 -1.85 1.74
N LEU A 50 -19.22 -2.47 2.14
CA LEU A 50 -17.98 -1.77 2.46
C LEU A 50 -17.01 -1.87 1.29
N HIS A 51 -16.30 -0.79 1.01
CA HIS A 51 -15.09 -0.86 0.21
C HIS A 51 -13.97 -1.46 1.04
N CYS A 52 -13.04 -2.19 0.40
CA CYS A 52 -11.90 -2.74 1.10
C CYS A 52 -11.08 -1.60 1.70
N ILE A 53 -10.67 -1.76 2.96
CA ILE A 53 -9.89 -0.76 3.69
C ILE A 53 -8.62 -0.37 2.92
N ILE A 54 -8.07 -1.30 2.15
CA ILE A 54 -6.90 -1.09 1.28
C ILE A 54 -7.21 -0.10 0.15
N HIS A 55 -8.39 -0.19 -0.47
CA HIS A 55 -8.82 0.76 -1.50
C HIS A 55 -9.10 2.14 -0.90
N GLN A 56 -9.76 2.18 0.26
CA GLN A 56 -10.00 3.45 0.98
C GLN A 56 -8.69 4.14 1.35
N GLN A 57 -7.72 3.40 1.91
CA GLN A 57 -6.39 3.93 2.20
C GLN A 57 -5.67 4.45 0.95
N SER A 58 -5.78 3.73 -0.18
CA SER A 58 -5.22 4.21 -1.45
C SER A 58 -5.89 5.49 -1.95
N LEU A 59 -7.19 5.65 -1.73
CA LEU A 59 -7.93 6.85 -2.12
C LEU A 59 -7.57 8.03 -1.21
N CYS A 60 -7.53 7.83 0.10
CA CYS A 60 -7.07 8.83 1.07
C CYS A 60 -5.65 9.31 0.76
N GLY A 61 -4.76 8.39 0.37
CA GLY A 61 -3.40 8.72 -0.06
C GLY A 61 -3.33 9.62 -1.31
N LYS A 62 -4.36 9.60 -2.18
CA LYS A 62 -4.47 10.53 -3.32
C LYS A 62 -5.06 11.88 -2.93
N CYS A 63 -5.85 11.92 -1.87
CA CYS A 63 -6.46 13.16 -1.36
C CYS A 63 -5.48 13.98 -0.51
N LEU A 64 -4.53 13.32 0.15
CA LEU A 64 -3.43 13.97 0.85
C LEU A 64 -2.31 14.22 -0.18
N ASP A 65 -2.09 15.47 -0.58
CA ASP A 65 -0.96 15.81 -1.44
C ASP A 65 0.35 15.80 -0.63
N ILE A 66 0.87 14.58 -0.43
CA ILE A 66 2.19 14.33 0.16
C ILE A 66 3.23 14.06 -0.93
N SER A 67 2.95 14.49 -2.16
CA SER A 67 3.78 14.17 -3.31
C SER A 67 5.19 14.79 -3.22
N GLU A 68 5.32 15.94 -2.55
CA GLU A 68 6.59 16.61 -2.28
C GLU A 68 7.54 15.78 -1.42
N VAL A 69 7.02 14.97 -0.49
CA VAL A 69 7.83 14.07 0.35
C VAL A 69 8.02 12.72 -0.34
N LEU A 70 6.97 12.18 -0.96
CA LEU A 70 7.01 10.84 -1.55
C LEU A 70 7.87 10.76 -2.82
N LYS A 71 7.87 11.78 -3.69
CA LYS A 71 8.63 11.74 -4.95
C LYS A 71 10.15 11.59 -4.70
N PRO A 72 10.78 12.40 -3.83
CA PRO A 72 12.20 12.25 -3.52
C PRO A 72 12.53 10.89 -2.88
N VAL A 73 11.69 10.43 -1.94
CA VAL A 73 11.86 9.13 -1.26
C VAL A 73 11.77 7.97 -2.25
N ILE A 74 10.73 7.91 -3.07
CA ILE A 74 10.53 6.84 -4.07
C ILE A 74 11.66 6.85 -5.10
N SER A 75 12.07 8.03 -5.58
CA SER A 75 13.19 8.17 -6.52
C SER A 75 14.49 7.60 -5.94
N THR A 76 14.77 7.90 -4.68
CA THR A 76 15.97 7.43 -3.97
C THR A 76 15.94 5.92 -3.75
N VAL A 77 14.81 5.39 -3.26
CA VAL A 77 14.63 3.95 -3.02
C VAL A 77 14.75 3.16 -4.31
N ASN A 78 14.15 3.65 -5.40
CA ASN A 78 14.30 3.04 -6.72
C ASN A 78 15.75 3.09 -7.22
N PHE A 79 16.45 4.21 -7.03
CA PHE A 79 17.87 4.31 -7.39
C PHE A 79 18.76 3.30 -6.65
N ILE A 80 18.50 3.08 -5.37
CA ILE A 80 19.22 2.10 -4.55
C ILE A 80 18.85 0.67 -4.98
N ARG A 81 17.56 0.37 -5.12
CA ARG A 81 17.05 -1.00 -5.26
C ARG A 81 17.01 -1.53 -6.70
N SER A 82 16.81 -0.67 -7.70
CA SER A 82 16.64 -1.10 -9.10
C SER A 82 17.96 -1.54 -9.75
N PHE A 83 19.10 -1.09 -9.23
CA PHE A 83 20.42 -1.48 -9.74
C PHE A 83 21.12 -2.43 -8.78
N GLY A 84 21.41 -3.65 -9.23
CA GLY A 84 22.00 -4.69 -8.36
C GLY A 84 23.34 -4.30 -7.72
N LEU A 85 24.16 -3.49 -8.41
CA LEU A 85 25.40 -2.97 -7.84
C LEU A 85 25.14 -1.96 -6.70
N ASN A 86 24.25 -0.99 -6.93
CA ASN A 86 23.87 0.00 -5.91
C ASN A 86 23.27 -0.70 -4.69
N HIS A 87 22.37 -1.65 -4.93
CA HIS A 87 21.73 -2.39 -3.85
C HIS A 87 22.74 -3.18 -3.02
N ARG A 88 23.66 -3.91 -3.68
CA ARG A 88 24.72 -4.66 -2.99
C ARG A 88 25.66 -3.74 -2.20
N GLN A 89 26.00 -2.57 -2.74
CA GLN A 89 26.84 -1.61 -2.04
C GLN A 89 26.10 -1.02 -0.83
N PHE A 90 24.87 -0.56 -1.01
CA PHE A 90 24.04 -0.07 0.10
C PHE A 90 23.85 -1.12 1.20
N ARG A 91 23.66 -2.40 0.82
CA ARG A 91 23.58 -3.49 1.80
C ARG A 91 24.80 -3.60 2.70
N LYS A 92 26.00 -3.34 2.18
CA LYS A 92 27.22 -3.34 3.02
C LYS A 92 27.17 -2.26 4.10
N PHE A 93 26.69 -1.06 3.75
CA PHE A 93 26.55 0.05 4.71
C PHE A 93 25.60 -0.30 5.85
N ILE A 94 24.44 -0.88 5.54
CA ILE A 94 23.44 -1.23 6.56
C ILE A 94 23.83 -2.49 7.35
N GLU A 95 24.59 -3.42 6.76
CA GLU A 95 25.15 -4.58 7.47
C GLU A 95 26.11 -4.15 8.57
N GLU A 96 26.94 -3.12 8.33
CA GLU A 96 27.87 -2.57 9.33
C GLU A 96 27.17 -2.00 10.57
N ILE A 97 25.95 -1.49 10.42
CA ILE A 97 25.15 -0.96 11.53
C ILE A 97 24.08 -1.93 12.03
N GLY A 98 24.06 -3.17 11.54
CA GLY A 98 23.11 -4.20 11.97
C GLY A 98 21.65 -3.94 11.57
N GLU A 99 21.43 -3.15 10.53
CA GLU A 99 20.10 -2.73 10.08
C GLU A 99 19.57 -3.57 8.91
N ASN A 100 18.24 -3.67 8.83
CA ASN A 100 17.55 -4.34 7.73
C ASN A 100 17.47 -3.48 6.45
N ASP A 101 17.22 -4.14 5.33
CA ASP A 101 17.21 -3.51 4.00
C ASP A 101 16.00 -2.57 3.75
N LEU A 102 16.12 -1.74 2.71
CA LEU A 102 15.05 -0.89 2.23
C LEU A 102 13.97 -1.71 1.49
N PRO A 103 12.69 -1.60 1.86
CA PRO A 103 11.61 -2.24 1.12
C PRO A 103 11.55 -1.67 -0.30
N TYR A 104 11.30 -2.54 -1.29
CA TYR A 104 11.11 -2.08 -2.67
C TYR A 104 9.74 -1.42 -2.82
N HIS A 105 9.71 -0.20 -3.35
CA HIS A 105 8.46 0.47 -3.66
C HIS A 105 7.85 -0.13 -4.94
N THR A 106 6.59 -0.56 -4.86
CA THR A 106 5.79 -0.90 -6.04
C THR A 106 4.48 -0.14 -6.01
N ALA A 107 4.17 0.60 -7.09
CA ALA A 107 2.96 1.42 -7.19
C ALA A 107 1.66 0.61 -7.03
N VAL A 108 1.72 -0.71 -7.23
CA VAL A 108 0.59 -1.64 -7.10
C VAL A 108 0.17 -1.86 -5.64
N ARG A 109 1.06 -1.59 -4.67
CA ARG A 109 0.81 -1.82 -3.24
C ARG A 109 1.04 -0.52 -2.46
N TRP A 110 0.04 0.35 -2.40
CA TRP A 110 0.08 1.59 -1.61
C TRP A 110 0.45 1.36 -0.14
N LEU A 111 0.08 0.21 0.45
CA LEU A 111 0.53 -0.21 1.79
C LEU A 111 2.06 -0.29 1.96
N SER A 112 2.81 -0.33 0.85
CA SER A 112 4.27 -0.25 0.86
C SER A 112 4.78 1.18 1.04
N CYS A 113 4.00 2.20 0.69
CA CYS A 113 4.45 3.59 0.68
C CYS A 113 4.79 4.10 2.08
N GLY A 114 3.89 3.89 3.06
CA GLY A 114 4.17 4.24 4.46
C GLY A 114 5.37 3.48 5.04
N LYS A 115 5.50 2.18 4.73
CA LYS A 115 6.65 1.37 5.17
C LYS A 115 7.97 1.82 4.54
N VAL A 116 7.93 2.19 3.27
CA VAL A 116 9.08 2.74 2.54
C VAL A 116 9.47 4.09 3.15
N LEU A 117 8.52 4.98 3.39
CA LEU A 117 8.77 6.29 3.99
C LEU A 117 9.35 6.16 5.40
N GLN A 118 8.74 5.34 6.25
CA GLN A 118 9.23 5.05 7.59
C GLN A 118 10.67 4.52 7.54
N ARG A 119 10.92 3.49 6.73
CA ARG A 119 12.24 2.87 6.67
C ARG A 119 13.29 3.80 6.07
N PHE A 120 12.91 4.61 5.09
CA PHE A 120 13.77 5.65 4.53
C PHE A 120 14.19 6.64 5.62
N PHE A 121 13.25 7.10 6.46
CA PHE A 121 13.54 8.06 7.52
C PHE A 121 14.44 7.48 8.62
N GLU A 122 14.22 6.22 9.00
CA GLU A 122 15.09 5.48 9.93
C GLU A 122 16.52 5.39 9.40
N LEU A 123 16.70 5.13 8.10
CA LEU A 123 18.00 4.97 7.46
C LEU A 123 18.58 6.27 6.86
N ARG A 124 17.96 7.44 7.11
CA ARG A 124 18.25 8.69 6.39
C ARG A 124 19.74 9.08 6.40
N ALA A 125 20.43 8.88 7.52
CA ALA A 125 21.85 9.21 7.65
C ALA A 125 22.73 8.32 6.76
N VAL A 126 22.43 7.01 6.72
CA VAL A 126 23.16 6.06 5.85
C VAL A 126 22.84 6.31 4.38
N ILE A 127 21.58 6.61 4.07
CA ILE A 127 21.15 6.97 2.72
C ILE A 127 21.89 8.23 2.25
N GLU A 128 22.01 9.25 3.09
CA GLU A 128 22.75 10.47 2.78
C GLU A 128 24.22 10.19 2.45
N ILE A 129 24.90 9.41 3.30
CA ILE A 129 26.31 9.01 3.06
C ILE A 129 26.42 8.28 1.71
N PHE A 130 25.58 7.27 1.48
CA PHE A 130 25.58 6.51 0.24
C PHE A 130 25.33 7.38 -1.00
N LEU A 131 24.39 8.31 -0.92
CA LEU A 131 24.07 9.23 -2.02
C LEU A 131 25.22 10.21 -2.31
N ASN A 132 25.92 10.69 -1.29
CA ASN A 132 27.09 11.53 -1.45
C ASN A 132 28.23 10.77 -2.15
N GLU A 133 28.49 9.51 -1.80
CA GLU A 133 29.46 8.66 -2.52
C GLU A 133 29.07 8.40 -3.97
N LYS A 134 27.77 8.40 -4.27
CA LYS A 134 27.24 8.28 -5.63
C LYS A 134 27.19 9.60 -6.40
N HIS A 135 27.70 10.68 -5.81
CA HIS A 135 27.64 12.04 -6.37
C HIS A 135 26.21 12.46 -6.73
N ARG A 136 25.23 12.06 -5.90
CA ARG A 136 23.81 12.34 -6.10
C ARG A 136 23.14 12.77 -4.79
N PRO A 137 23.57 13.89 -4.19
CA PRO A 137 23.04 14.34 -2.90
C PRO A 137 21.54 14.60 -2.98
N LEU A 138 20.85 14.33 -1.87
CA LEU A 138 19.42 14.62 -1.71
C LEU A 138 19.28 15.83 -0.78
N THR A 139 19.09 17.02 -1.36
CA THR A 139 19.09 18.27 -0.61
C THR A 139 17.95 18.38 0.41
N GLU A 140 16.87 17.64 0.19
CA GLU A 140 15.71 17.56 1.08
C GLU A 140 16.10 17.04 2.48
N LEU A 141 17.14 16.21 2.60
CA LEU A 141 17.65 15.73 3.89
C LEU A 141 18.32 16.82 4.73
N GLN A 142 18.68 17.95 4.12
CA GLN A 142 19.24 19.12 4.81
C GLN A 142 18.15 20.13 5.22
N ASN A 143 16.90 19.90 4.82
CA ASN A 143 15.78 20.81 5.10
C ASN A 143 14.98 20.33 6.32
N ASN A 144 15.11 21.04 7.45
CA ASN A 144 14.38 20.74 8.68
C ASN A 144 12.86 20.85 8.56
N ALA A 145 12.31 21.60 7.60
CA ALA A 145 10.88 21.66 7.37
C ALA A 145 10.35 20.44 6.59
N TRP A 146 11.24 19.74 5.89
CA TRP A 146 10.91 18.52 5.16
C TRP A 146 11.02 17.27 6.04
N LEU A 147 11.94 17.27 7.02
CA LEU A 147 12.13 16.21 8.02
C LEU A 147 11.05 16.22 9.11
#